data_AF-A0A143YQC0-F1
#
_entry.id   AF-A0A143YQC0-F1
#
_cell.length_a   1.000
_cell.length_b   1.000
_cell.length_c   1.000
_cell.angle_alpha   90.00
_cell.angle_beta   90.00
_cell.angle_gamma   90.00
#
_symmetry.space_group_name_H-M   'P 1'
#
loop_
_entity.id
_entity.type
_entity.pdbx_description
1 polymer ?
#
loop_
_entity_poly.entity_id
_entity_poly.type
_entity_poly.pdbx_seq_one_letter_code
_entity_poly.pdbx_strand_id
1 'polypeptide(L)' 'METKQWVLEQLDYLNGQSRDYRQKALFQETKKLFQEQYQRIGQAEGELDGRMWSPKDWS' A
#
# COMPACT_ATOMS: atom_id res chain seq x y z
N MET A 1 9.18 1.06 6.76
CA MET A 1 8.53 2.36 6.46
C MET A 1 9.27 3.14 5.37
N GLU A 2 10.60 3.16 5.38
CA GLU A 2 11.45 3.81 4.36
C GLU A 2 11.11 3.39 2.92
N THR A 3 10.95 2.10 2.64
CA THR A 3 10.58 1.60 1.30
C THR A 3 9.22 2.11 0.81
N LYS A 4 8.22 2.19 1.71
CA LYS A 4 6.89 2.70 1.35
C LYS A 4 6.99 4.16 0.91
N GLN A 5 7.67 4.97 1.70
CA GLN A 5 7.82 6.40 1.44
C GLN A 5 8.60 6.64 0.14
N TRP A 6 9.71 5.93 -0.04
CA TRP A 6 10.52 6.00 -1.26
C TRP A 6 9.72 5.66 -2.52
N VAL A 7 8.90 4.59 -2.50
CA VAL A 7 8.06 4.23 -3.65
C VAL A 7 7.02 5.31 -3.96
N LEU A 8 6.37 5.87 -2.93
CA LEU A 8 5.38 6.93 -3.12
C LEU A 8 6.00 8.19 -3.74
N GLU A 9 7.17 8.58 -3.26
CA GLU A 9 7.92 9.72 -3.79
C GLU A 9 8.35 9.49 -5.24
N GLN A 10 8.78 8.27 -5.57
CA GLN A 10 9.18 7.94 -6.93
C GLN A 10 8.01 7.96 -7.91
N LEU A 11 6.82 7.50 -7.49
CA LEU A 11 5.61 7.58 -8.30
C LEU A 11 5.18 9.04 -8.53
N ASP A 12 5.31 9.90 -7.51
CA ASP A 12 5.04 11.34 -7.66
C ASP A 12 6.04 12.02 -8.60
N TYR A 13 7.33 11.68 -8.47
CA TYR A 13 8.38 12.18 -9.36
C TYR A 13 8.10 11.78 -10.82
N LEU A 14 7.84 10.49 -11.09
CA LEU A 14 7.55 10.00 -12.44
C LEU A 14 6.28 10.62 -13.03
N ASN A 15 5.24 10.81 -12.22
CA ASN A 15 4.02 11.50 -12.63
C ASN A 15 4.28 12.98 -12.98
N GLY A 16 5.12 13.67 -12.21
CA GLY A 16 5.52 15.05 -12.46
C GLY A 16 6.38 15.23 -13.72
N GLN A 17 7.24 14.26 -14.04
CA GLN A 17 8.09 14.27 -15.23
C GLN A 17 7.35 13.89 -16.52
N SER A 18 6.26 13.14 -16.43
CA SER A 18 5.54 12.69 -17.63
C SER A 18 4.71 13.81 -18.27
N ARG A 19 4.65 13.79 -19.61
CA ARG A 19 3.71 14.60 -20.41
C ARG A 19 2.61 13.74 -21.06
N ASP A 20 2.74 12.42 -21.05
CA ASP A 20 1.73 11.50 -21.59
C ASP A 20 0.64 11.27 -20.53
N TYR A 21 -0.60 11.58 -20.90
CA TYR A 21 -1.77 11.37 -20.04
C TYR A 21 -1.90 9.92 -19.54
N ARG A 22 -1.62 8.94 -20.40
CA ARG A 22 -1.73 7.51 -20.04
C ARG A 22 -0.69 7.12 -19.01
N GLN A 23 0.52 7.66 -19.11
CA GLN A 23 1.57 7.43 -18.11
C GLN A 23 1.20 8.08 -16.77
N LYS A 24 0.68 9.31 -16.79
CA LYS A 24 0.17 9.96 -15.57
C LYS A 24 -0.90 9.13 -14.88
N ALA A 25 -1.91 8.69 -15.63
CA ALA A 25 -2.96 7.83 -15.12
C ALA A 25 -2.40 6.54 -14.52
N LEU A 26 -1.45 5.89 -15.21
CA LEU A 26 -0.78 4.68 -14.71
C LEU A 26 -0.09 4.94 -13.36
N PHE A 27 0.69 6.01 -13.23
CA PHE A 27 1.40 6.31 -11.98
C PHE A 27 0.45 6.66 -10.84
N GLN A 28 -0.61 7.42 -11.11
CA GLN A 28 -1.64 7.78 -10.14
C GLN A 28 -2.37 6.54 -9.61
N GLU A 29 -2.85 5.66 -10.49
CA GLU A 29 -3.56 4.44 -10.08
C GLU A 29 -2.62 3.44 -9.41
N THR A 30 -1.36 3.35 -9.86
CA THR A 30 -0.33 2.54 -9.18
C THR A 30 -0.12 3.02 -7.75
N LYS A 31 -0.02 4.33 -7.53
CA LYS A 31 0.16 4.92 -6.19
C LYS A 31 -1.02 4.59 -5.29
N LYS A 32 -2.24 4.72 -5.80
CA LYS A 32 -3.47 4.36 -5.08
C LYS A 32 -3.47 2.88 -4.69
N LEU A 33 -3.24 1.99 -5.65
CA LEU A 33 -3.19 0.55 -5.41
C LEU A 33 -2.13 0.17 -4.37
N PHE A 34 -0.95 0.77 -4.45
CA PHE A 34 0.14 0.54 -3.52
C PHE A 34 -0.23 0.93 -2.08
N GLN A 35 -0.89 2.08 -1.90
CA GLN A 35 -1.37 2.51 -0.59
C GLN A 35 -2.41 1.54 -0.02
N GLU A 36 -3.34 1.05 -0.86
CA GLU A 36 -4.32 0.04 -0.47
C GLU A 36 -3.65 -1.27 -0.03
N GLN A 37 -2.58 -1.71 -0.69
CA GLN A 37 -1.86 -2.92 -0.28
C GLN A 37 -1.25 -2.79 1.12
N TYR A 38 -0.68 -1.63 1.45
CA TYR A 38 -0.16 -1.40 2.81
C TYR A 38 -1.27 -1.38 3.86
N GLN A 39 -2.46 -0.87 3.52
CA GLN A 39 -3.61 -0.94 4.42
C GLN A 39 -4.04 -2.39 4.66
N ARG A 40 -4.09 -3.21 3.59
CA ARG A 40 -4.45 -4.64 3.69
C ARG A 40 -3.44 -5.44 4.51
N ILE A 41 -2.15 -5.14 4.38
CA ILE A 41 -1.10 -5.76 5.20
C ILE A 41 -1.36 -5.45 6.68
N GLY A 42 -1.56 -4.18 7.05
CA GLY A 42 -1.84 -3.81 8.44
C GLY A 42 -3.14 -4.40 8.98
N GLN A 43 -4.17 -4.53 8.15
CA GLN A 43 -5.41 -5.22 8.51
C GLN A 43 -5.17 -6.72 8.74
N ALA A 44 -4.43 -7.39 7.87
CA ALA A 44 -4.09 -8.80 8.00
C ALA A 44 -3.23 -9.07 9.26
N GLU A 45 -2.26 -8.20 9.55
CA GLU A 45 -1.48 -8.24 10.79
C GLU A 45 -2.41 -8.11 12.02
N GLY A 46 -3.32 -7.14 12.03
CA GLY A 46 -4.28 -6.96 13.11
C GLY A 46 -5.27 -8.13 13.27
N GLU A 47 -5.71 -8.75 12.16
CA GLU A 47 -6.55 -9.94 12.21
C GLU A 47 -5.81 -11.15 12.78
N LEU A 48 -4.55 -11.35 12.38
CA LEU A 48 -3.69 -12.41 12.91
C LEU A 48 -3.49 -12.24 14.42
N ASP A 49 -3.18 -11.02 14.85
CA ASP A 49 -3.06 -10.71 16.28
C ASP A 49 -4.39 -10.96 17.01
N GLY A 50 -5.51 -10.48 16.47
CA GLY A 50 -6.82 -10.69 17.07
C GLY A 50 -7.19 -12.16 17.24
N ARG A 51 -6.85 -13.02 16.27
CA ARG A 51 -7.03 -14.48 16.39
C ARG A 51 -6.05 -15.10 17.39
N MET A 52 -4.79 -14.68 17.40
CA MET A 52 -3.81 -15.16 18.39
C MET A 52 -4.22 -14.84 19.83
N TRP A 53 -4.89 -13.71 20.06
CA TRP A 53 -5.37 -13.30 21.38
C TRP A 53 -6.82 -13.70 21.68
N SER A 54 -7.49 -14.47 20.80
CA SER A 54 -8.86 -14.96 20.98
C SER A 54 -8.84 -16.33 21.68
N PRO A 55 -9.25 -16.43 22.96
CA PRO A 55 -9.24 -17.70 23.69
C PRO A 55 -10.19 -18.76 23.13
N LYS A 56 -11.13 -18.35 22.25
CA LYS A 56 -12.04 -19.25 21.55
C LYS A 56 -11.33 -20.14 20.53
N ASP A 57 -10.15 -19.73 20.05
CA ASP A 57 -9.41 -20.41 18.98
C ASP A 57 -8.21 -21.21 19.52
N TRP A 58 -8.05 -21.32 20.84
CA TRP A 58 -6.93 -22.02 21.52
C TRP A 58 -7.23 -23.48 21.89
N SER A 59 -8.34 -24.06 21.42
CA SER A 59 -8.76 -25.43 21.72
C SER A 59 -7.95 -26.49 21.00
#